data_AF-E2AWZ3-F1
#
_entry.id   AF-E2AWZ3-F1
#
_cell.length_a   1.000
_cell.length_b   1.000
_cell.length_c   1.000
_cell.angle_alpha   90.00
_cell.angle_beta   90.00
_cell.angle_gamma   90.00
#
_symmetry.space_group_name_H-M   'P 1'
#
loop_
_entity.id
_entity.type
_entity.pdbx_description
1 polymer ?
#
loop_
_entity_poly.entity_id
_entity_poly.type
_entity_poly.pdbx_seq_one_letter_code
_entity_poly.pdbx_strand_id
1 'polypeptide(L)'
;NDDKNIEVLQSFVENPHTSIRKTSQQCDISKSTIQRTLKKYNYHPFKIRLVQELSENDYNRRIEFCEEMMRRFDGDNNFFDWIVFSDEAIFELHGSVNRHNCRYWSDENPHWMR
;
A
#
# COMPACT_ATOMS: atom_id res chain seq x y z
N ASN A 1 -7.31 18.81 -24.76
CA ASN A 1 -8.22 19.86 -24.27
C ASN A 1 -7.86 20.08 -22.81
N ASP A 2 -7.33 21.24 -22.47
CA ASP A 2 -6.73 21.47 -21.15
C ASP A 2 -7.78 21.56 -20.04
N ASP A 3 -8.99 22.03 -20.35
CA ASP A 3 -10.11 22.06 -19.40
C ASP A 3 -10.45 20.67 -18.85
N LYS A 4 -10.46 19.66 -19.73
CA LYS A 4 -10.69 18.26 -19.33
C LYS A 4 -9.54 17.70 -18.48
N ASN A 5 -8.32 18.16 -18.69
CA ASN A 5 -7.20 17.76 -17.84
C ASN A 5 -7.34 18.36 -16.45
N ILE A 6 -7.73 19.63 -16.36
CA ILE A 6 -7.97 20.32 -15.08
C ILE A 6 -9.08 19.62 -14.31
N GLU A 7 -10.20 19.32 -14.94
CA GLU A 7 -11.32 18.61 -14.31
C GLU A 7 -10.91 17.25 -13.74
N VAL A 8 -10.13 16.47 -14.52
CA VAL A 8 -9.60 15.19 -14.05
C VAL A 8 -8.69 15.38 -12.84
N LEU A 9 -7.72 16.29 -12.90
CA LEU A 9 -6.79 16.50 -11.79
C LEU A 9 -7.53 16.99 -10.54
N GLN A 10 -8.48 17.92 -10.69
CA GLN A 10 -9.31 18.42 -9.60
C GLN A 10 -10.05 17.28 -8.89
N SER A 11 -10.58 16.28 -9.63
CA SER A 11 -11.24 15.13 -9.00
C SER A 11 -10.33 14.31 -8.07
N PHE A 12 -9.03 14.21 -8.41
CA PHE A 12 -8.05 13.50 -7.58
C PHE A 12 -7.49 14.38 -6.46
N VAL A 13 -7.52 15.71 -6.60
CA VAL A 13 -7.23 16.65 -5.50
C VAL A 13 -8.34 16.63 -4.46
N GLU A 14 -9.60 16.68 -4.90
CA GLU A 14 -10.78 16.65 -4.01
C GLU A 14 -10.97 15.29 -3.32
N ASN A 15 -10.67 14.20 -4.05
CA ASN A 15 -10.73 12.85 -3.51
C ASN A 15 -9.56 11.99 -4.03
N PRO A 16 -8.41 12.00 -3.35
CA PRO A 16 -7.25 11.19 -3.71
C PRO A 16 -7.51 9.67 -3.71
N HIS A 17 -8.57 9.22 -3.05
CA HIS A 17 -8.96 7.81 -2.99
C HIS A 17 -9.91 7.38 -4.10
N THR A 18 -10.29 8.29 -5.00
CA THR A 18 -11.12 7.94 -6.14
C THR A 18 -10.40 6.97 -7.08
N SER A 19 -11.17 6.32 -7.95
CA SER A 19 -10.63 5.41 -8.96
C SER A 19 -10.79 6.01 -10.34
N ILE A 20 -9.88 5.65 -11.25
CA ILE A 20 -9.99 5.98 -12.68
C ILE A 20 -11.38 5.61 -13.23
N ARG A 21 -11.97 4.51 -12.76
CA ARG A 21 -13.31 4.08 -13.18
C ARG A 21 -14.40 5.05 -12.70
N LYS A 22 -14.33 5.49 -11.45
CA LYS A 22 -15.31 6.42 -10.86
C LYS A 22 -15.18 7.80 -11.50
N THR A 23 -13.96 8.33 -11.63
CA THR A 23 -13.70 9.60 -12.32
C THR A 23 -14.14 9.56 -13.78
N SER A 24 -13.95 8.42 -14.47
CA SER A 24 -14.42 8.22 -15.85
C SER A 24 -15.94 8.38 -15.98
N GLN A 25 -16.69 7.87 -15.00
CA GLN A 25 -18.15 8.00 -14.97
C GLN A 25 -18.61 9.42 -14.59
N GLN A 26 -17.85 10.11 -13.73
CA GLN A 26 -18.20 11.46 -13.25
C GLN A 26 -17.93 12.54 -14.29
N CYS A 27 -16.79 12.46 -14.98
CA CYS A 27 -16.36 13.48 -15.95
C CYS A 27 -16.75 13.15 -17.40
N ASP A 28 -17.39 12.00 -17.65
CA ASP A 28 -17.66 11.47 -19.01
C ASP A 28 -16.40 11.45 -19.91
N ILE A 29 -15.30 10.97 -19.34
CA ILE A 29 -14.00 10.84 -20.01
C ILE A 29 -13.60 9.37 -20.02
N SER A 30 -13.04 8.89 -21.14
CA SER A 30 -12.53 7.52 -21.21
C SER A 30 -11.41 7.26 -20.20
N LYS A 31 -11.39 6.07 -19.60
CA LYS A 31 -10.36 5.65 -18.63
C LYS A 31 -8.94 5.81 -19.16
N SER A 32 -8.71 5.53 -20.44
CA SER A 32 -7.41 5.67 -21.09
C SER A 32 -6.94 7.12 -21.18
N THR A 33 -7.86 8.07 -21.34
CA THR A 33 -7.55 9.50 -21.31
C THR A 33 -7.20 9.94 -19.90
N ILE A 34 -7.99 9.57 -18.88
CA ILE A 34 -7.67 9.86 -17.47
C ILE A 34 -6.28 9.30 -17.10
N GLN A 35 -5.99 8.05 -17.46
CA GLN A 35 -4.68 7.45 -17.18
C GLN A 35 -3.53 8.21 -17.85
N ARG A 36 -3.71 8.67 -19.11
CA ARG A 36 -2.71 9.51 -19.79
C ARG A 36 -2.55 10.86 -19.12
N THR A 37 -3.63 11.50 -18.70
CA THR A 37 -3.60 12.77 -17.95
C THR A 37 -2.84 12.58 -16.65
N LEU A 38 -3.20 11.61 -15.81
CA LEU A 38 -2.50 11.36 -14.54
C LEU A 38 -1.00 11.13 -14.76
N LYS A 39 -0.63 10.31 -15.75
CA LYS A 39 0.78 10.08 -16.09
C LYS A 39 1.49 11.35 -16.58
N LYS A 40 0.83 12.20 -17.36
CA LYS A 40 1.39 13.47 -17.85
C LYS A 40 1.74 14.43 -16.69
N TYR A 41 0.96 14.41 -15.62
CA TYR A 41 1.15 15.26 -14.44
C TYR A 41 1.79 14.52 -13.26
N ASN A 42 2.44 13.37 -13.51
CA ASN A 42 3.16 12.57 -12.51
C ASN A 42 2.32 12.01 -11.35
N TYR A 43 0.99 11.91 -11.51
CA TYR A 43 0.14 11.28 -10.50
C TYR A 43 0.37 9.75 -10.47
N HIS A 44 0.59 9.24 -9.28
CA HIS A 44 0.84 7.83 -9.00
C HIS A 44 -0.12 7.27 -7.94
N PRO A 45 -0.56 6.01 -8.08
CA PRO A 45 -1.38 5.37 -7.06
C PRO A 45 -0.49 4.79 -5.96
N PHE A 46 -0.38 5.49 -4.85
CA PHE A 46 0.28 5.01 -3.63
C PHE A 46 -0.59 3.99 -2.92
N LYS A 47 0.03 2.91 -2.43
CA LYS A 47 -0.64 1.88 -1.63
C LYS A 47 -0.52 2.23 -0.16
N ILE A 48 -1.63 2.15 0.56
CA ILE A 48 -1.66 2.28 2.02
C ILE A 48 -0.80 1.16 2.65
N ARG A 49 0.19 1.54 3.46
CA ARG A 49 1.06 0.61 4.21
C ARG A 49 0.65 0.52 5.68
N LEU A 50 -0.24 -0.41 6.00
CA LEU A 50 -0.49 -0.76 7.41
C LEU A 50 0.69 -1.57 7.94
N VAL A 51 1.44 -0.95 8.84
CA VAL A 51 2.49 -1.59 9.64
C VAL A 51 1.98 -1.77 11.06
N GLN A 52 2.50 -2.75 11.78
CA GLN A 52 2.21 -2.88 13.21
C GLN A 52 2.92 -1.76 13.97
N GLU A 53 2.20 -1.13 14.90
CA GLU A 53 2.79 -0.19 15.85
C GLU A 53 3.73 -0.97 16.79
N LEU A 54 4.96 -0.48 16.93
CA LEU A 54 5.97 -1.09 17.79
C LEU A 54 6.08 -0.27 19.08
N SER A 55 6.04 -0.96 20.21
CA SER A 55 6.42 -0.36 21.48
C SER A 55 7.94 -0.23 21.59
N GLU A 56 8.42 0.63 22.49
CA GLU A 56 9.87 0.79 22.73
C GLU A 56 10.57 -0.53 23.08
N ASN A 57 9.87 -1.42 23.78
CA ASN A 57 10.43 -2.70 24.20
C ASN A 57 10.52 -3.73 23.05
N ASP A 58 9.71 -3.57 22.00
CA ASP A 58 9.71 -4.50 20.87
C ASP A 58 11.02 -4.42 20.07
N TYR A 59 11.69 -3.26 20.05
CA TYR A 59 12.99 -3.11 19.40
C TYR A 59 14.03 -4.06 20.00
N ASN A 60 14.18 -4.04 21.33
CA ASN A 60 15.14 -4.90 22.02
C ASN A 60 14.80 -6.37 21.84
N ARG A 61 13.52 -6.75 22.04
CA ARG A 61 13.07 -8.14 21.87
C ARG A 61 13.31 -8.68 20.46
N ARG A 62 13.14 -7.84 19.43
CA ARG A 62 13.37 -8.24 18.04
C ARG A 62 14.87 -8.41 17.75
N ILE A 63 15.73 -7.56 18.31
CA ILE A 63 17.18 -7.72 18.19
C ILE A 63 17.64 -9.00 18.91
N GLU A 64 17.23 -9.20 20.16
CA GLU A 64 17.55 -10.40 20.94
C GLU A 64 17.11 -11.68 20.19
N PHE A 65 15.91 -11.68 19.62
CA PHE A 65 15.45 -12.78 18.79
C PHE A 65 16.36 -13.01 17.58
N CYS A 66 16.68 -11.96 16.81
CA CYS A 66 17.56 -12.09 15.65
C CYS A 66 18.95 -12.63 16.02
N GLU A 67 19.55 -12.10 17.10
CA GLU A 67 20.86 -12.55 17.58
C GLU A 67 20.84 -14.02 18.01
N GLU A 68 19.82 -14.44 18.74
CA GLU A 68 19.68 -15.83 19.17
C GLU A 68 19.46 -16.78 17.98
N MET A 69 18.65 -16.37 16.99
CA MET A 69 18.43 -17.18 15.79
C MET A 69 19.71 -17.31 14.95
N MET A 70 20.51 -16.24 14.82
CA MET A 70 21.82 -16.30 14.16
C MET A 70 22.78 -17.24 14.90
N ARG A 71 22.86 -17.11 16.24
CA ARG A 71 23.72 -17.98 17.07
C ARG A 71 23.36 -19.46 16.95
N ARG A 72 22.06 -19.78 16.87
CA ARG A 72 21.58 -21.16 16.68
C ARG A 72 21.92 -21.70 15.30
N PHE A 73 21.82 -20.85 14.27
CA PHE A 73 22.22 -21.22 12.92
C PHE A 73 23.73 -21.46 12.81
N ASP A 74 24.56 -20.61 13.43
CA ASP A 74 26.02 -20.81 13.44
C ASP A 74 26.44 -22.10 14.16
N GLY A 75 25.65 -22.55 15.14
CA GLY A 75 25.87 -23.81 15.86
C GLY A 75 25.37 -25.05 15.10
N ASP A 76 24.33 -24.90 14.29
CA ASP A 76 23.79 -25.94 13.41
C ASP A 76 23.14 -25.31 12.18
N ASN A 77 23.81 -25.44 11.03
CA ASN A 77 23.33 -24.89 9.76
C ASN A 77 21.97 -25.45 9.33
N ASN A 78 21.53 -26.59 9.88
CA ASN A 78 20.22 -27.19 9.59
C ASN A 78 19.14 -26.77 10.59
N PHE A 79 19.43 -25.88 11.54
CA PHE A 79 18.52 -25.50 12.62
C PHE A 79 17.13 -25.05 12.09
N PHE A 80 17.11 -24.29 11.00
CA PHE A 80 15.86 -23.81 10.40
C PHE A 80 15.04 -24.89 9.70
N ASP A 81 15.63 -26.01 9.30
CA ASP A 81 14.91 -27.11 8.63
C ASP A 81 13.92 -27.80 9.57
N TRP A 82 14.13 -27.65 10.89
CA TRP A 82 13.26 -28.20 11.93
C TRP A 82 12.14 -27.26 12.36
N ILE A 83 12.10 -26.02 11.83
CA ILE A 83 11.11 -25.03 12.21
C ILE A 83 10.02 -24.94 11.15
N VAL A 84 8.77 -25.08 11.59
CA VAL A 84 7.57 -24.83 10.79
C VAL A 84 6.86 -23.63 11.37
N PHE A 85 6.68 -22.59 10.57
CA PHE A 85 5.89 -21.42 10.94
C PHE A 85 4.44 -21.57 10.42
N SER A 86 3.48 -21.21 11.26
CA SER A 86 2.07 -21.08 10.89
C SER A 86 1.57 -19.70 11.30
N ASP A 87 0.58 -19.18 10.57
CA ASP A 87 -0.10 -17.93 10.88
C ASP A 87 -1.60 -18.10 10.61
N GLU A 88 -2.42 -17.29 11.26
CA GLU A 88 -3.86 -17.25 11.08
C GLU A 88 -4.27 -15.98 10.34
N ALA A 89 -5.12 -16.13 9.32
CA ALA A 89 -5.66 -15.00 8.58
C ALA A 89 -7.20 -15.00 8.66
N ILE A 90 -7.75 -13.83 8.96
CA ILE A 90 -9.20 -13.60 8.99
C ILE A 90 -9.63 -13.13 7.60
N PHE A 91 -10.66 -13.78 7.04
CA PHE A 91 -11.26 -13.41 5.76
C PHE A 91 -12.73 -13.05 5.96
N GLU A 92 -13.12 -11.86 5.49
CA GLU A 92 -14.52 -11.42 5.51
C GLU A 92 -15.18 -11.66 4.15
N LEU A 93 -16.34 -12.33 4.15
CA LEU A 93 -17.09 -12.62 2.92
C LEU A 93 -17.81 -11.39 2.33
N HIS A 94 -17.99 -10.33 3.11
CA HIS A 94 -18.82 -9.18 2.72
C HIS A 94 -18.07 -8.07 1.96
N GLY A 95 -16.75 -8.22 1.75
CA GLY A 95 -15.97 -7.34 0.87
C GLY A 95 -15.73 -5.90 1.38
N SER A 96 -16.03 -5.65 2.65
CA SER A 96 -15.85 -4.38 3.40
C SER A 96 -14.56 -3.64 3.08
N VAL A 97 -13.41 -4.31 3.10
CA VAL A 97 -12.11 -3.63 2.92
C VAL A 97 -11.10 -4.56 2.25
N ASN A 98 -10.88 -4.37 0.95
CA ASN A 98 -9.71 -4.93 0.30
C ASN A 98 -8.59 -3.89 0.28
N ARG A 99 -7.57 -4.05 1.14
CA ARG A 99 -6.37 -3.19 1.19
C ARG A 99 -5.67 -3.04 -0.16
N HIS A 100 -5.84 -3.98 -1.10
CA HIS A 100 -5.29 -3.85 -2.45
C HIS A 100 -5.97 -2.74 -3.28
N ASN A 101 -7.23 -2.41 -2.95
CA ASN A 101 -8.02 -1.36 -3.59
C ASN A 101 -7.88 0.00 -2.91
N CYS A 102 -7.31 0.05 -1.69
CA CYS A 102 -7.01 1.29 -1.00
C CYS A 102 -5.79 1.97 -1.63
N ARG A 103 -6.04 2.90 -2.56
CA ARG A 103 -5.04 3.70 -3.24
C ARG A 103 -5.21 5.17 -2.90
N TYR A 104 -4.10 5.89 -2.89
CA TYR A 104 -4.05 7.35 -2.78
C TYR A 104 -3.31 7.88 -4.00
N TRP A 105 -3.99 8.68 -4.81
CA TRP A 105 -3.39 9.28 -6.00
C TRP A 105 -2.76 10.62 -5.66
N SER A 106 -1.49 10.78 -6.00
CA SER A 106 -0.73 12.00 -5.74
C SER A 106 0.43 12.11 -6.70
N ASP A 107 0.87 13.31 -7.00
CA ASP A 107 2.11 13.59 -7.72
C ASP A 107 3.35 13.47 -6.82
N GLU A 108 3.19 13.73 -5.53
CA GLU A 108 4.22 13.49 -4.51
C GLU A 108 3.90 12.27 -3.64
N ASN A 109 4.92 11.62 -3.09
CA ASN A 109 4.70 10.54 -2.13
C ASN A 109 4.09 11.12 -0.85
N PRO A 110 2.83 10.78 -0.49
CA PRO A 110 2.16 11.36 0.66
C PRO A 110 2.76 10.93 2.01
N HIS A 111 3.83 10.10 2.02
CA HIS A 111 4.36 9.43 3.20
C HIS A 111 3.24 8.78 4.03
N TRP A 112 2.21 8.31 3.33
CA TRP A 112 0.96 7.89 3.92
C TRP A 112 1.18 6.61 4.73
N MET A 113 1.20 6.82 6.05
CA MET A 113 1.45 5.89 7.15
C MET A 113 2.92 5.51 7.36
N ARG A 114 3.55 6.25 8.28
CA ARG A 114 4.60 5.72 9.17
C ARG A 114 3.94 5.13 10.40
#